data_AF-A0A353BXV3-F1
#
_entry.id   AF-A0A353BXV3-F1
#
_cell.length_a   1.000
_cell.length_b   1.000
_cell.length_c   1.000
_cell.angle_alpha   90.00
_cell.angle_beta   90.00
_cell.angle_gamma   90.00
#
_symmetry.space_group_name_H-M   'P 1'
#
loop_
_entity.id
_entity.type
_entity.pdbx_description
1 polymer ?
#
loop_
_entity_poly.entity_id
_entity_poly.type
_entity_poly.pdbx_seq_one_letter_code
_entity_poly.pdbx_strand_id
1 'polypeptide(L)'
;MKFCFVRDLFKCAKIAFYIAVGVAVFATIIFYIFYDKHYMNLFGYIKNCLYYTGCFGFLVSVGFFVQKNATRPLAYQNEWCKIFHRLNLGFVIMFIGLMICMVGMLIQLIIES
;
A
#
# COMPACT_ATOMS: atom_id res chain seq x y z
N MET A 1 15.90 20.06 -7.49
CA MET A 1 14.80 19.20 -8.01
C MET A 1 14.67 17.83 -7.35
N LYS A 2 15.77 17.08 -7.06
CA LYS A 2 15.70 15.71 -6.51
C LYS A 2 15.09 15.60 -5.10
N PHE A 3 15.29 16.62 -4.25
CA PHE A 3 14.89 16.58 -2.84
C PHE A 3 13.37 16.53 -2.60
N CYS A 4 12.57 17.21 -3.43
CA CYS A 4 11.11 17.20 -3.30
C CYS A 4 10.50 15.83 -3.64
N PHE A 5 11.04 15.14 -4.63
CA PHE A 5 10.58 13.81 -5.02
C PHE A 5 10.88 12.76 -3.95
N VAL A 6 12.10 12.78 -3.39
CA VAL A 6 12.49 11.90 -2.29
C VAL A 6 11.61 12.11 -1.06
N ARG A 7 11.28 13.37 -0.73
CA ARG A 7 10.35 13.69 0.37
C ARG A 7 8.96 13.10 0.14
N ASP A 8 8.46 13.18 -1.10
CA ASP A 8 7.15 12.62 -1.46
C ASP A 8 7.16 11.08 -1.38
N LEU A 9 8.27 10.42 -1.75
CA LEU A 9 8.44 8.97 -1.54
C LEU A 9 8.43 8.58 -0.06
N PHE A 10 9.12 9.32 0.81
CA PHE A 10 9.09 9.05 2.25
C PHE A 10 7.68 9.20 2.84
N LYS A 11 6.88 10.16 2.35
CA LYS A 11 5.47 10.26 2.73
C LYS A 11 4.67 9.04 2.29
N CYS A 12 4.88 8.55 1.06
CA CYS A 12 4.24 7.32 0.57
C CYS A 12 4.63 6.12 1.44
N ALA A 13 5.91 5.99 1.80
CA ALA A 13 6.40 4.91 2.67
C ALA A 13 5.75 4.99 4.07
N LYS A 14 5.61 6.18 4.65
CA LYS A 14 4.94 6.37 5.94
C LYS A 14 3.46 5.96 5.88
N ILE A 15 2.75 6.35 4.81
CA ILE A 15 1.34 5.96 4.61
C ILE A 15 1.23 4.44 4.42
N ALA A 16 2.09 3.85 3.59
CA ALA A 16 2.13 2.41 3.36
C ALA A 16 2.37 1.63 4.65
N PHE A 17 3.26 2.12 5.52
CA PHE A 17 3.50 1.52 6.82
C PHE A 17 2.24 1.51 7.70
N TYR A 18 1.52 2.63 7.80
CA TYR A 18 0.27 2.67 8.58
C TYR A 18 -0.80 1.72 8.01
N ILE A 19 -0.93 1.66 6.69
CA ILE A 19 -1.87 0.73 6.04
C ILE A 19 -1.46 -0.71 6.32
N ALA A 20 -0.18 -1.06 6.18
CA ALA A 20 0.32 -2.41 6.42
C ALA A 20 0.09 -2.85 7.87
N VAL A 21 0.35 -1.98 8.85
CA VAL A 21 0.06 -2.24 10.26
C VAL A 21 -1.44 -2.43 10.47
N GLY A 22 -2.28 -1.57 9.90
CA GLY A 22 -3.74 -1.69 9.99
C GLY A 22 -4.26 -3.02 9.42
N VAL A 23 -3.76 -3.42 8.25
CA VAL A 23 -4.09 -4.70 7.61
C VAL A 23 -3.63 -5.88 8.46
N ALA A 24 -2.42 -5.83 9.03
CA ALA A 24 -1.89 -6.90 9.87
C ALA A 24 -2.71 -7.09 11.15
N VAL A 25 -3.09 -6.01 11.83
CA VAL A 25 -3.95 -6.06 13.02
C VAL A 25 -5.33 -6.62 12.65
N PHE A 26 -5.95 -6.10 11.58
CA PHE A 26 -7.25 -6.57 11.13
C PHE A 26 -7.23 -8.06 10.72
N ALA A 27 -6.20 -8.47 9.98
CA ALA A 27 -6.00 -9.87 9.59
C ALA A 27 -5.81 -10.78 10.81
N THR A 28 -5.11 -10.31 11.85
CA THR A 28 -4.93 -11.07 13.09
C THR A 28 -6.25 -11.29 13.83
N ILE A 29 -7.10 -10.26 13.90
CA ILE A 29 -8.43 -10.37 14.52
C ILE A 29 -9.29 -11.38 13.76
N ILE A 30 -9.34 -11.28 12.41
CA ILE A 30 -10.09 -12.24 11.58
C ILE A 30 -9.56 -13.66 11.78
N PHE A 31 -8.24 -13.82 11.77
CA PHE A 31 -7.62 -15.13 11.95
C PHE A 31 -8.06 -15.78 13.26
N TYR A 32 -8.07 -15.01 14.36
CA TYR A 32 -8.45 -15.52 15.68
C TYR A 32 -9.94 -15.89 15.79
N ILE A 33 -10.82 -15.18 15.09
CA ILE A 33 -12.27 -15.43 15.14
C ILE A 33 -12.67 -16.62 14.27
N PHE A 34 -12.10 -16.74 13.07
CA PHE A 34 -12.60 -17.65 12.03
C PHE A 34 -11.74 -18.89 11.79
N TYR A 35 -10.47 -18.88 12.17
CA TYR A 35 -9.55 -19.98 11.84
C TYR A 35 -9.12 -20.75 13.08
N ASP A 36 -9.28 -22.07 13.00
CA ASP A 36 -8.79 -22.99 14.01
C ASP A 36 -7.26 -23.13 13.89
N LYS A 37 -6.55 -23.18 15.02
CA LYS A 37 -5.08 -23.03 15.11
C LYS A 37 -4.27 -24.14 14.41
N HIS A 38 -4.93 -25.16 13.87
CA HIS A 38 -4.30 -26.39 13.40
C HIS A 38 -3.81 -26.37 11.95
N TYR A 39 -4.28 -25.45 11.08
CA TYR A 39 -4.05 -25.57 9.63
C TYR A 39 -3.36 -24.40 8.94
N MET A 40 -3.32 -23.21 9.53
CA MET A 40 -2.65 -22.05 8.92
C MET A 40 -1.71 -21.35 9.91
N ASN A 41 -0.53 -20.97 9.43
CA ASN A 41 0.35 -20.07 10.14
C ASN A 41 -0.21 -18.64 10.05
N LEU A 42 -0.43 -17.98 11.19
CA LEU A 42 -0.89 -16.59 11.29
C LEU A 42 -0.05 -15.66 10.39
N PHE A 43 1.28 -15.83 10.39
CA PHE A 43 2.17 -15.03 9.56
C PHE A 43 1.93 -15.24 8.05
N GLY A 44 1.61 -16.47 7.64
CA GLY A 44 1.24 -16.78 6.26
C GLY A 44 -0.07 -16.11 5.85
N TYR A 45 -1.05 -16.05 6.76
CA TYR A 45 -2.31 -15.35 6.53
C TYR A 45 -2.10 -13.84 6.40
N ILE A 46 -1.39 -13.21 7.34
CA ILE A 46 -1.07 -11.77 7.31
C ILE A 46 -0.33 -11.40 6.03
N LYS A 47 0.67 -12.19 5.63
CA LYS A 47 1.39 -11.99 4.37
C LYS A 47 0.46 -11.97 3.17
N ASN A 48 -0.44 -12.96 3.06
CA ASN A 48 -1.36 -13.03 1.93
C ASN A 48 -2.30 -11.80 1.91
N CYS A 49 -2.81 -11.37 3.06
CA CYS A 49 -3.63 -10.15 3.17
C CYS A 49 -2.86 -8.89 2.72
N LEU A 50 -1.58 -8.77 3.07
CA LEU A 50 -0.74 -7.65 2.62
C LEU A 50 -0.53 -7.69 1.11
N TYR A 51 -0.26 -8.87 0.53
CA TYR A 51 -0.14 -8.99 -0.93
C TYR A 51 -1.42 -8.63 -1.65
N TYR A 52 -2.57 -9.13 -1.21
CA TYR A 52 -3.85 -8.77 -1.82
C TYR A 52 -4.12 -7.26 -1.74
N THR A 53 -3.80 -6.65 -0.61
CA THR A 53 -3.91 -5.19 -0.45
C THR A 53 -2.99 -4.43 -1.41
N GLY A 54 -1.72 -4.84 -1.53
CA GLY A 54 -0.76 -4.24 -2.44
C GLY A 54 -1.16 -4.40 -3.92
N CYS A 55 -1.58 -5.60 -4.31
CA CYS A 55 -2.11 -5.90 -5.65
C CYS A 55 -3.36 -5.07 -5.98
N PHE A 56 -4.28 -4.93 -5.02
CA PHE A 56 -5.44 -4.06 -5.19
C PHE A 56 -5.03 -2.59 -5.39
N GLY A 57 -4.04 -2.11 -4.63
CA GLY A 57 -3.44 -0.80 -4.83
C GLY A 57 -2.91 -0.61 -6.27
N PHE A 58 -2.23 -1.63 -6.82
CA PHE A 58 -1.80 -1.58 -8.21
C PHE A 58 -2.96 -1.52 -9.21
N LEU A 59 -4.00 -2.32 -9.02
CA LEU A 59 -5.20 -2.26 -9.88
C LEU A 59 -5.83 -0.87 -9.88
N VAL A 60 -5.97 -0.25 -8.71
CA VAL A 60 -6.48 1.11 -8.58
C VAL A 60 -5.57 2.11 -9.30
N SER A 61 -4.24 1.98 -9.16
CA SER A 61 -3.28 2.86 -9.83
C SER A 61 -3.39 2.79 -11.37
N VAL A 62 -3.62 1.59 -11.92
CA VAL A 62 -3.84 1.40 -13.36
C VAL A 62 -5.13 2.09 -13.79
N GLY A 63 -6.20 2.02 -13.00
CA GLY A 63 -7.43 2.76 -13.27
C GLY A 63 -7.19 4.26 -13.45
N PHE A 64 -6.33 4.84 -12.60
CA PHE A 64 -5.92 6.25 -12.71
C PHE A 64 -5.04 6.56 -13.92
N PHE A 65 -4.28 5.59 -14.45
CA PHE A 65 -3.49 5.80 -15.66
C PHE A 65 -4.29 5.61 -16.96
N VAL A 66 -5.26 4.70 -16.96
CA VAL A 66 -6.09 4.38 -18.14
C VAL A 66 -7.13 5.47 -18.40
N GLN A 67 -7.66 6.11 -17.36
CA GLN A 67 -8.57 7.23 -17.54
C GLN A 67 -7.82 8.45 -18.11
N LYS A 68 -7.98 8.70 -19.41
CA LYS A 68 -7.49 9.91 -20.12
C LYS A 68 -7.90 11.24 -19.45
N ASN A 69 -8.96 11.21 -18.63
CA ASN A 69 -9.47 12.36 -17.87
C ASN A 69 -8.98 12.43 -16.41
N ALA A 70 -8.23 11.44 -15.90
CA ALA A 70 -7.63 11.49 -14.55
C ALA A 70 -6.44 12.48 -14.47
N THR A 71 -5.99 13.00 -15.62
CA THR A 71 -5.08 14.14 -15.73
C THR A 71 -5.79 15.49 -15.71
N ARG A 72 -7.14 15.52 -15.66
CA ARG A 72 -7.83 16.77 -15.34
C ARG A 72 -7.37 17.23 -13.96
N PRO A 73 -7.14 18.54 -13.79
CA PRO A 73 -6.81 19.10 -12.49
C PRO A 73 -7.85 18.61 -11.49
N LEU A 74 -7.41 17.89 -10.45
CA LEU A 74 -8.28 17.52 -9.33
C LEU A 74 -9.01 18.79 -8.90
N ALA A 75 -10.31 18.71 -8.59
CA ALA A 75 -11.05 19.87 -8.06
C ALA A 75 -10.33 20.54 -6.87
N TYR A 76 -9.47 19.77 -6.17
CA TYR A 76 -8.62 20.17 -5.06
C TYR A 76 -7.12 20.10 -5.37
N GLN A 77 -6.68 20.32 -6.61
CA GLN A 77 -5.26 20.23 -6.99
C GLN A 77 -4.36 21.13 -6.13
N ASN A 78 -4.84 22.32 -5.74
CA ASN A 78 -4.10 23.22 -4.86
C ASN A 78 -3.85 22.62 -3.47
N GLU A 79 -4.79 21.82 -2.95
CA GLU A 79 -4.61 21.11 -1.69
C GLU A 79 -3.69 19.91 -1.86
N TRP A 80 -3.82 19.20 -2.97
CA TRP A 80 -2.92 18.11 -3.32
C TRP A 80 -1.47 18.57 -3.40
N CYS A 81 -1.21 19.71 -4.05
CA CYS A 81 0.13 20.31 -4.15
C CYS A 81 0.73 20.71 -2.79
N LYS A 82 -0.09 20.95 -1.75
CA LYS A 82 0.40 21.14 -0.37
C LYS A 82 0.91 19.83 0.23
N ILE A 83 0.28 18.70 -0.11
CA ILE A 83 0.59 17.38 0.45
C ILE A 83 1.68 16.68 -0.37
N PHE A 84 1.55 16.63 -1.69
CA PHE A 84 2.50 16.03 -2.64
C PHE A 84 2.89 17.05 -3.69
N HIS A 85 4.19 17.33 -3.80
CA HIS A 85 4.68 18.43 -4.63
C HIS A 85 4.87 18.03 -6.10
N ARG A 86 5.15 16.74 -6.36
CA ARG A 86 5.46 16.23 -7.71
C ARG A 86 4.68 15.00 -8.12
N LEU A 87 4.21 14.19 -7.17
CA LEU A 87 3.56 12.93 -7.48
C LEU A 87 2.08 13.12 -7.80
N ASN A 88 1.66 12.58 -8.95
CA ASN A 88 0.24 12.40 -9.25
C ASN A 88 -0.33 11.29 -8.35
N LEU A 89 -1.64 11.36 -8.09
CA LEU A 89 -2.35 10.43 -7.21
C LEU A 89 -2.18 8.96 -7.64
N GLY A 90 -2.23 8.67 -8.94
CA GLY A 90 -1.95 7.32 -9.46
C GLY A 90 -0.57 6.80 -9.09
N PHE A 91 0.48 7.64 -9.19
CA PHE A 91 1.83 7.27 -8.78
C PHE A 91 1.95 7.10 -7.26
N VAL A 92 1.27 7.93 -6.46
CA VAL A 92 1.25 7.77 -4.99
C VAL A 92 0.67 6.42 -4.61
N ILE A 93 -0.48 6.04 -5.17
CA ILE A 93 -1.13 4.77 -4.90
C ILE A 93 -0.24 3.59 -5.35
N MET A 94 0.40 3.71 -6.51
CA MET A 94 1.35 2.71 -7.00
C MET A 94 2.52 2.52 -6.03
N PHE A 95 3.15 3.61 -5.56
CA PHE A 95 4.26 3.52 -4.60
C PHE A 95 3.81 2.96 -3.25
N ILE A 96 2.61 3.31 -2.78
CA ILE A 96 2.04 2.72 -1.56
C ILE A 96 1.85 1.21 -1.73
N GLY A 97 1.23 0.77 -2.83
CA GLY A 97 1.03 -0.66 -3.13
C GLY A 97 2.34 -1.43 -3.19
N LEU A 98 3.36 -0.86 -3.85
CA LEU A 98 4.70 -1.44 -3.93
C LEU A 98 5.34 -1.59 -2.55
N MET A 99 5.25 -0.57 -1.70
CA MET A 99 5.79 -0.61 -0.34
C MET A 99 5.08 -1.67 0.52
N ILE A 100 3.76 -1.81 0.40
CA ILE A 100 2.99 -2.84 1.11
C ILE A 100 3.43 -4.25 0.65
N CYS A 101 3.63 -4.46 -0.65
CA CYS A 101 4.14 -5.73 -1.17
C CYS A 101 5.55 -6.05 -0.64
N MET A 102 6.43 -5.05 -0.52
CA MET A 102 7.76 -5.25 0.07
C MET A 102 7.68 -5.67 1.53
N VAL A 103 6.75 -5.12 2.32
CA VAL A 103 6.50 -5.59 3.70
C VAL A 103 6.01 -7.04 3.69
N GLY A 104 5.13 -7.43 2.77
CA GLY A 104 4.72 -8.82 2.58
C GLY A 104 5.90 -9.75 2.26
N MET A 105 6.84 -9.31 1.42
CA MET A 105 8.08 -10.05 1.12
C MET A 105 8.96 -10.23 2.35
N LEU A 106 9.10 -9.21 3.19
CA LEU A 106 9.87 -9.32 4.45
C LEU A 106 9.27 -10.37 5.38
N ILE A 107 7.95 -10.42 5.50
CA ILE A 107 7.27 -11.46 6.30
C ILE A 107 7.49 -12.84 5.70
N GLN A 108 7.43 -12.99 4.37
CA GLN A 108 7.76 -14.26 3.71
C GLN A 108 9.17 -14.73 4.07
N LEU A 109 10.14 -13.82 4.02
CA LEU A 109 11.54 -14.14 4.32
C LEU A 109 11.71 -14.61 5.77
N ILE A 110 10.95 -14.04 6.72
CA ILE A 110 10.94 -14.47 8.13
C ILE A 110 10.28 -15.86 8.30
N ILE A 111 9.31 -16.21 7.46
CA ILE A 111 8.65 -17.53 7.53
C ILE A 111 9.56 -18.64 6.97
N GLU A 112 10.36 -18.32 5.95
CA GLU A 112 11.23 -19.29 5.27
C GLU A 112 12.63 -19.42 5.90
N SER A 113 13.02 -18.48 6.78
CA SER A 113 14.27 -18.50 7.54
C SER A 113 14.18 -19.38 8.79
#